data_AF-A0A9E0N7V5-F1
#
_entry.id   AF-A0A9E0N7V5-F1
#
_cell.length_a   1.000
_cell.length_b   1.000
_cell.length_c   1.000
_cell.angle_alpha   90.00
_cell.angle_beta   90.00
_cell.angle_gamma   90.00
#
_symmetry.space_group_name_H-M   'P 1'
#
loop_
_entity.id
_entity.type
_entity.pdbx_description
1 polymer ?
#
loop_
_entity_poly.entity_id
_entity_poly.type
_entity_poly.pdbx_seq_one_letter_code
_entity_poly.pdbx_strand_id
1 'polypeptide(L)'
;STDSCPIAGMANEEKRFYALQFHPEVTHTKRGAAILERFVLEICGTRADWIMGDYISEAVEKIRAQVGDEEVILGLSGGVDSSVAAALIHRAIGDQLTCVFVDHGLLRLNEGDLVMDMFVGRLHAKVIRVDAADQFLAQLAGVSDPEAKRKIIGREFVEVFKAQALSLTASGASSIGAKWLAQGTIYPDVIESGGAKNKKAVVIKSHHNVGGLPEQLGLKLLEPLRELFKDEVRELGVALGLPYHMVYRHPFPGPGLGVRILGEVKKEYADLLRRADAIFIEELNNFVDEATGKTWYQLTSQAFTVFLPVKSVGVMGDGRTYDYVVALRAVQTSDFMTADWAELPYALLKKVSSRIINEVRGINRVTYDVSSKPPATIEWE
;
A
#
# COMPACT_ATOMS: atom_id res chain seq x y z
N SER A 1 35.92 23.01 -0.42
CA SER A 1 36.39 22.75 -1.79
C SER A 1 36.71 21.28 -1.94
N THR A 2 36.88 20.80 -3.17
CA THR A 2 37.46 19.48 -3.50
C THR A 2 38.48 19.69 -4.61
N ASP A 3 39.31 18.68 -4.89
CA ASP A 3 40.36 18.76 -5.92
C ASP A 3 39.81 19.07 -7.32
N SER A 4 38.60 18.60 -7.64
CA SER A 4 37.93 18.83 -8.92
C SER A 4 36.87 19.94 -8.87
N CYS A 5 36.50 20.45 -7.69
CA CYS A 5 35.51 21.49 -7.51
C CYS A 5 35.99 22.52 -6.47
N PRO A 6 36.68 23.59 -6.90
CA PRO A 6 37.19 24.64 -6.01
C PRO A 6 36.09 25.29 -5.17
N ILE A 7 34.90 25.50 -5.73
CA ILE A 7 33.74 26.09 -5.05
C ILE A 7 32.66 25.01 -4.91
N ALA A 8 32.89 24.04 -4.02
CA ALA A 8 31.93 22.97 -3.72
C ALA A 8 30.76 23.44 -2.82
N GLY A 9 30.89 24.62 -2.23
CA GLY A 9 29.84 25.31 -1.49
C GLY A 9 30.20 26.78 -1.33
N MET A 10 29.20 27.64 -1.22
CA MET A 10 29.35 29.07 -1.02
C MET A 10 28.29 29.60 -0.05
N ALA A 11 28.64 30.67 0.65
CA ALA A 11 27.74 31.33 1.58
C ALA A 11 27.85 32.84 1.45
N ASN A 12 26.71 33.51 1.63
CA ASN A 12 26.65 34.92 1.97
C ASN A 12 25.97 35.01 3.33
N GLU A 13 26.77 35.13 4.39
CA GLU A 13 26.30 35.12 5.79
C GLU A 13 25.39 36.33 6.10
N GLU A 14 25.70 37.50 5.54
CA GLU A 14 24.89 38.72 5.72
C GLU A 14 23.47 38.52 5.17
N LYS A 15 23.36 37.90 3.99
CA LYS A 15 22.07 37.62 3.34
C LYS A 15 21.49 36.26 3.70
N ARG A 16 22.23 35.45 4.46
CA ARG A 16 21.91 34.04 4.79
C ARG A 16 21.62 33.19 3.54
N PHE A 17 22.39 33.39 2.48
CA PHE A 17 22.31 32.54 1.29
C PHE A 17 23.38 31.46 1.36
N TYR A 18 22.99 30.21 1.12
CA TYR A 18 23.87 29.06 1.16
C TYR A 18 23.61 28.20 -0.07
N ALA A 19 24.68 27.73 -0.71
CA ALA A 19 24.60 26.83 -1.84
C ALA A 19 25.63 25.73 -1.71
N LEU A 20 25.25 24.52 -2.11
CA LEU A 20 26.08 23.32 -2.11
C LEU A 20 26.08 22.72 -3.52
N GLN A 21 27.23 22.24 -3.96
CA GLN A 21 27.38 21.58 -5.27
C GLN A 21 27.12 20.06 -5.19
N PHE A 22 26.60 19.58 -4.07
CA PHE A 22 26.24 18.19 -3.81
C PHE A 22 24.86 18.12 -3.15
N HIS A 23 24.28 16.92 -3.14
CA HIS A 23 22.92 16.64 -2.64
C HIS A 23 22.95 16.27 -1.15
N PRO A 24 22.56 17.16 -0.21
CA PRO A 24 22.47 16.81 1.21
C PRO A 24 21.27 15.92 1.56
N GLU A 25 20.30 15.75 0.67
CA GLU A 25 19.09 14.96 0.87
C GLU A 25 19.30 13.45 0.67
N VAL A 26 20.37 13.03 -0.02
CA VAL A 26 20.63 11.61 -0.30
C VAL A 26 21.46 10.95 0.81
N THR A 27 21.18 9.68 1.10
CA THR A 27 21.87 8.89 2.14
C THR A 27 23.37 8.69 1.87
N HIS A 28 23.81 8.81 0.61
CA HIS A 28 25.23 8.78 0.22
C HIS A 28 26.02 9.93 0.88
N THR A 29 25.37 11.07 1.14
CA THR A 29 25.97 12.18 1.89
C THR A 29 25.84 11.88 3.38
N LYS A 30 26.87 11.28 3.99
CA LYS A 30 26.86 10.79 5.39
C LYS A 30 26.38 11.80 6.44
N ARG A 31 26.59 13.10 6.20
CA ARG A 31 26.14 14.20 7.10
C ARG A 31 25.05 15.09 6.47
N GLY A 32 24.39 14.60 5.42
CA GLY A 32 23.39 15.33 4.67
C GLY A 32 22.21 15.79 5.53
N ALA A 33 21.66 14.89 6.34
CA ALA A 33 20.61 15.20 7.31
C ALA A 33 21.03 16.32 8.28
N ALA A 34 22.23 16.26 8.85
CA ALA A 34 22.74 17.29 9.77
C ALA A 34 22.92 18.66 9.09
N ILE A 35 23.26 18.69 7.80
CA ILE A 35 23.33 19.93 7.01
C ILE A 35 21.94 20.55 6.87
N LEU A 36 20.95 19.73 6.48
CA LEU A 36 19.56 20.19 6.32
C LEU A 36 18.95 20.63 7.65
N GLU A 37 19.18 19.86 8.73
CA GLU A 37 18.71 20.18 10.08
C GLU A 37 19.25 21.54 10.55
N ARG A 38 20.56 21.78 10.41
CA ARG A 38 21.16 23.08 10.72
C ARG A 38 20.54 24.20 9.89
N PHE A 39 20.32 23.97 8.59
CA PHE A 39 19.72 25.00 7.74
C PHE A 39 18.30 25.35 8.18
N VAL A 40 17.46 24.33 8.41
CA VAL A 40 16.05 24.50 8.76
C VAL A 40 15.89 25.05 10.18
N LEU A 41 16.49 24.39 11.18
CA LEU A 41 16.26 24.72 12.59
C LEU A 41 17.09 25.93 13.05
N GLU A 42 18.36 26.03 12.66
CA GLU A 42 19.25 27.08 13.17
C GLU A 42 19.26 28.32 12.27
N ILE A 43 19.47 28.16 10.96
CA ILE A 43 19.66 29.29 10.04
C ILE A 43 18.33 29.96 9.68
N CYS A 44 17.32 29.16 9.33
CA CYS A 44 15.97 29.66 9.09
C CYS A 44 15.23 29.96 10.40
N GLY A 45 15.67 29.38 11.52
CA GLY A 45 15.07 29.61 12.84
C GLY A 45 13.68 29.02 12.98
N THR A 46 13.38 27.92 12.27
CA THR A 46 12.10 27.23 12.41
C THR A 46 12.04 26.45 13.71
N ARG A 47 10.83 26.10 14.15
CA ARG A 47 10.63 25.16 15.26
C ARG A 47 10.32 23.78 14.67
N ALA A 48 10.73 22.74 15.39
CA ALA A 48 10.35 21.37 15.08
C ALA A 48 8.95 21.06 15.66
N ASP A 49 7.94 21.81 15.24
CA ASP A 49 6.55 21.69 15.71
C ASP A 49 5.64 20.88 14.77
N TRP A 50 6.20 20.34 13.68
CA TRP A 50 5.51 19.39 12.81
C TRP A 50 5.58 17.96 13.38
N ILE A 51 4.68 17.65 14.31
CA ILE A 51 4.64 16.37 15.04
C ILE A 51 3.27 15.72 14.81
N MET A 52 3.24 14.46 14.34
CA MET A 52 2.00 13.77 13.96
C MET A 52 0.98 13.63 15.10
N GLY A 53 1.44 13.55 16.36
CA GLY A 53 0.55 13.55 17.52
C GLY A 53 -0.27 14.84 17.66
N ASP A 54 0.37 15.99 17.44
CA ASP A 54 -0.27 17.30 17.52
C ASP A 54 -1.13 17.56 16.28
N TYR A 55 -0.67 17.08 15.11
CA TYR A 55 -1.38 17.16 13.83
C TYR A 55 -2.79 16.56 13.88
N ILE A 56 -3.02 15.51 14.69
CA ILE A 56 -4.35 14.88 14.82
C ILE A 56 -5.41 15.91 15.21
N SER A 57 -5.11 16.78 16.17
CA SER A 57 -6.09 17.74 16.68
C SER A 57 -6.47 18.76 15.61
N GLU A 58 -5.45 19.30 14.92
CA GLU A 58 -5.65 20.24 13.81
C GLU A 58 -6.43 19.60 12.65
N ALA A 59 -6.06 18.38 12.25
CA ALA A 59 -6.73 17.68 11.16
C ALA A 59 -8.19 17.34 11.51
N VAL A 60 -8.47 16.95 12.76
CA VAL A 60 -9.84 16.70 13.24
C VAL A 60 -10.70 17.96 13.19
N GLU A 61 -10.16 19.11 13.63
CA GLU A 61 -10.88 20.38 13.56
C GLU A 61 -11.15 20.82 12.12
N LYS A 62 -10.16 20.67 11.23
CA LYS A 62 -10.33 20.94 9.79
C LYS A 62 -11.44 20.07 9.18
N ILE A 63 -11.45 18.76 9.47
CA ILE A 63 -12.47 17.84 8.96
C ILE A 63 -13.87 18.24 9.48
N ARG A 64 -14.01 18.55 10.78
CA ARG A 64 -15.29 18.99 11.36
C ARG A 64 -15.80 20.28 10.73
N ALA A 65 -14.92 21.26 10.55
CA ALA A 65 -15.27 22.54 9.94
C ALA A 65 -15.67 22.39 8.46
N GLN A 66 -15.04 21.47 7.74
CA GLN A 66 -15.30 21.22 6.32
C GLN A 66 -16.58 20.39 6.08
N VAL A 67 -16.80 19.36 6.89
CA VAL A 67 -17.91 18.41 6.72
C VAL A 67 -19.20 18.90 7.41
N GLY A 68 -19.09 19.53 8.58
CA GLY A 68 -20.24 19.92 9.39
C GLY A 68 -21.10 18.70 9.75
N ASP A 69 -22.42 18.80 9.50
CA ASP A 69 -23.40 17.74 9.74
C ASP A 69 -23.63 16.83 8.51
N GLU A 70 -22.84 17.00 7.43
CA GLU A 70 -22.96 16.18 6.22
C GLU A 70 -22.36 14.78 6.42
N GLU A 71 -22.80 13.80 5.64
CA GLU A 71 -22.27 12.43 5.69
C GLU A 71 -21.15 12.18 4.68
N VAL A 72 -20.23 11.29 5.07
CA VAL A 72 -19.02 10.95 4.32
C VAL A 72 -19.01 9.46 3.99
N ILE A 73 -18.75 9.13 2.73
CA ILE A 73 -18.47 7.76 2.30
C ILE A 73 -16.98 7.61 2.04
N LEU A 74 -16.38 6.49 2.44
CA LEU A 74 -14.98 6.17 2.18
C LEU A 74 -14.83 4.75 1.61
N GLY A 75 -14.02 4.61 0.56
CA GLY A 75 -13.57 3.30 0.09
C GLY A 75 -12.43 2.76 0.96
N LEU A 76 -12.69 1.70 1.71
CA LEU A 76 -11.65 0.94 2.40
C LEU A 76 -11.06 -0.10 1.44
N SER A 77 -9.78 0.05 1.13
CA SER A 77 -9.01 -0.93 0.35
C SER A 77 -8.22 -1.91 1.22
N GLY A 78 -8.28 -1.72 2.55
CA GLY A 78 -7.40 -2.35 3.52
C GLY A 78 -6.01 -1.70 3.60
N GLY A 79 -5.56 -1.00 2.56
CA GLY A 79 -4.27 -0.31 2.53
C GLY A 79 -4.07 0.68 3.69
N VAL A 80 -2.82 1.03 3.96
CA VAL A 80 -2.47 1.92 5.08
C VAL A 80 -3.16 3.28 4.94
N ASP A 81 -3.11 3.91 3.77
CA ASP A 81 -3.62 5.28 3.60
C ASP A 81 -5.14 5.38 3.77
N SER A 82 -5.88 4.47 3.13
CA SER A 82 -7.34 4.39 3.30
C SER A 82 -7.72 4.06 4.75
N SER A 83 -6.90 3.25 5.43
CA SER A 83 -7.16 2.90 6.83
C SER A 83 -6.88 4.03 7.81
N VAL A 84 -5.79 4.78 7.62
CA VAL A 84 -5.47 5.95 8.42
C VAL A 84 -6.48 7.07 8.16
N ALA A 85 -6.86 7.29 6.89
CA ALA A 85 -7.92 8.24 6.55
C ALA A 85 -9.25 7.87 7.23
N ALA A 86 -9.64 6.59 7.20
CA ALA A 86 -10.85 6.10 7.89
C ALA A 86 -10.79 6.37 9.40
N ALA A 87 -9.68 6.02 10.05
CA ALA A 87 -9.51 6.22 11.48
C ALA A 87 -9.54 7.72 11.86
N LEU A 88 -8.88 8.57 11.07
CA LEU A 88 -8.84 10.01 11.30
C LEU A 88 -10.22 10.66 11.13
N ILE A 89 -10.93 10.32 10.04
CA ILE A 89 -12.27 10.84 9.78
C ILE A 89 -13.25 10.32 10.83
N HIS A 90 -13.19 9.04 11.19
CA HIS A 90 -14.03 8.48 12.25
C HIS A 90 -13.80 9.18 13.60
N ARG A 91 -12.56 9.50 13.94
CA ARG A 91 -12.25 10.30 15.14
C ARG A 91 -12.84 11.72 15.08
N ALA A 92 -12.94 12.30 13.88
CA ALA A 92 -13.50 13.62 13.69
C ALA A 92 -15.03 13.66 13.76
N ILE A 93 -15.72 12.78 13.03
CA ILE A 93 -17.16 12.87 12.78
C ILE A 93 -17.95 11.59 13.14
N GLY A 94 -17.29 10.58 13.71
CA GLY A 94 -17.91 9.37 14.25
C GLY A 94 -18.82 8.66 13.26
N ASP A 95 -20.11 8.62 13.60
CA ASP A 95 -21.17 7.92 12.88
C ASP A 95 -21.58 8.54 11.54
N GLN A 96 -21.11 9.75 11.23
CA GLN A 96 -21.29 10.40 9.92
C GLN A 96 -20.45 9.73 8.82
N LEU A 97 -19.45 8.91 9.19
CA LEU A 97 -18.63 8.15 8.26
C LEU A 97 -19.23 6.76 8.01
N THR A 98 -19.46 6.44 6.75
CA THR A 98 -19.74 5.07 6.29
C THR A 98 -18.62 4.59 5.38
N CYS A 99 -17.94 3.53 5.78
CA CYS A 99 -16.92 2.89 4.97
C CYS A 99 -17.51 1.78 4.11
N VAL A 100 -17.03 1.65 2.88
CA VAL A 100 -17.35 0.53 1.97
C VAL A 100 -16.08 -0.24 1.71
N PHE A 101 -16.06 -1.52 2.06
CA PHE A 101 -14.98 -2.45 1.81
C PHE A 101 -15.41 -3.46 0.76
N VAL A 102 -14.76 -3.45 -0.41
CA VAL A 102 -15.06 -4.38 -1.51
C VAL A 102 -14.05 -5.52 -1.48
N ASP A 103 -14.52 -6.71 -1.13
CA ASP A 103 -13.76 -7.95 -1.24
C ASP A 103 -13.89 -8.48 -2.67
N HIS A 104 -12.93 -8.11 -3.52
CA HIS A 104 -12.88 -8.51 -4.92
C HIS A 104 -12.33 -9.93 -5.11
N GLY A 105 -12.16 -10.72 -4.04
CA GLY A 105 -11.69 -12.10 -4.14
C GLY A 105 -10.24 -12.26 -4.57
N LEU A 106 -9.43 -11.19 -4.55
CA LEU A 106 -7.98 -11.20 -4.85
C LEU A 106 -7.16 -10.58 -3.71
N LEU A 107 -7.68 -10.63 -2.49
CA LEU A 107 -6.95 -10.22 -1.29
C LEU A 107 -6.13 -11.37 -0.69
N ARG A 108 -5.23 -11.04 0.25
CA ARG A 108 -4.48 -12.02 1.06
C ARG A 108 -5.41 -12.88 1.92
N LEU A 109 -4.86 -13.95 2.48
CA LEU A 109 -5.61 -14.86 3.35
C LEU A 109 -6.22 -14.09 4.52
N ASN A 110 -7.54 -14.21 4.70
CA ASN A 110 -8.33 -13.60 5.78
C ASN A 110 -8.26 -12.06 5.86
N GLU A 111 -7.77 -11.38 4.82
CA GLU A 111 -7.63 -9.92 4.84
C GLU A 111 -8.96 -9.21 5.10
N GLY A 112 -10.04 -9.66 4.45
CA GLY A 112 -11.37 -9.08 4.67
C GLY A 112 -11.84 -9.21 6.11
N ASP A 113 -11.61 -10.36 6.74
CA ASP A 113 -12.00 -10.58 8.14
C ASP A 113 -11.17 -9.72 9.10
N LEU A 114 -9.87 -9.58 8.83
CA LEU A 114 -8.98 -8.71 9.61
C LEU A 114 -9.39 -7.23 9.51
N VAL A 115 -9.78 -6.77 8.33
CA VAL A 115 -10.30 -5.41 8.13
C VAL A 115 -11.59 -5.21 8.92
N MET A 116 -12.52 -6.18 8.88
CA MET A 116 -13.78 -6.10 9.61
C MET A 116 -13.59 -6.15 11.13
N ASP A 117 -12.75 -7.05 11.65
CA ASP A 117 -12.42 -7.12 13.10
C ASP A 117 -11.88 -5.78 13.59
N MET A 118 -10.98 -5.17 12.82
CA MET A 118 -10.37 -3.91 13.20
C MET A 118 -11.39 -2.77 13.20
N PHE A 119 -12.04 -2.52 12.06
CA PHE A 119 -12.88 -1.34 11.92
C PHE A 119 -14.22 -1.47 12.63
N VAL A 120 -14.88 -2.62 12.51
CA VAL A 120 -16.19 -2.84 13.14
C VAL A 120 -16.02 -3.30 14.58
N GLY A 121 -15.10 -4.24 14.83
CA GLY A 121 -14.89 -4.81 16.16
C GLY A 121 -14.20 -3.87 17.14
N ARG A 122 -13.08 -3.24 16.74
CA ARG A 122 -12.26 -2.42 17.64
C ARG A 122 -12.56 -0.92 17.56
N LEU A 123 -12.73 -0.38 16.35
CA LEU A 123 -13.01 1.04 16.15
C LEU A 123 -14.50 1.38 16.15
N HIS A 124 -15.39 0.38 16.11
CA HIS A 124 -16.84 0.57 16.04
C HIS A 124 -17.29 1.47 14.87
N ALA A 125 -16.53 1.50 13.78
CA ALA A 125 -16.86 2.22 12.56
C ALA A 125 -17.93 1.47 11.76
N LYS A 126 -18.80 2.21 11.07
CA LYS A 126 -19.77 1.64 10.12
C LYS A 126 -19.04 1.18 8.87
N VAL A 127 -18.94 -0.13 8.67
CA VAL A 127 -18.33 -0.71 7.46
C VAL A 127 -19.32 -1.63 6.75
N ILE A 128 -19.55 -1.37 5.48
CA ILE A 128 -20.29 -2.23 4.57
C ILE A 128 -19.29 -3.08 3.81
N ARG A 129 -19.28 -4.38 4.11
CA ARG A 129 -18.52 -5.36 3.34
C ARG A 129 -19.35 -5.83 2.14
N VAL A 130 -18.79 -5.66 0.95
CA VAL A 130 -19.35 -6.19 -0.30
C VAL A 130 -18.48 -7.34 -0.75
N ASP A 131 -19.03 -8.56 -0.75
CA ASP A 131 -18.39 -9.71 -1.38
C ASP A 131 -18.69 -9.68 -2.88
N ALA A 132 -17.66 -9.41 -3.68
CA ALA A 132 -17.72 -9.35 -5.13
C ALA A 132 -16.77 -10.37 -5.78
N ALA A 133 -16.30 -11.37 -5.05
CA ALA A 133 -15.29 -12.31 -5.55
C ALA A 133 -15.71 -12.99 -6.87
N ASP A 134 -16.93 -13.53 -6.92
CA ASP A 134 -17.45 -14.23 -8.09
C ASP A 134 -17.61 -13.30 -9.31
N GLN A 135 -18.05 -12.05 -9.08
CA GLN A 135 -18.19 -11.03 -10.12
C GLN A 135 -16.84 -10.69 -10.77
N PHE A 136 -15.81 -10.45 -9.96
CA PHE A 136 -14.46 -10.16 -10.47
C PHE A 136 -13.85 -11.36 -11.19
N LEU A 137 -13.96 -12.55 -10.61
CA LEU A 137 -13.43 -13.78 -11.22
C LEU A 137 -14.13 -14.11 -12.54
N ALA A 138 -15.44 -13.86 -12.66
CA ALA A 138 -16.16 -14.02 -13.92
C ALA A 138 -15.64 -13.08 -15.01
N GLN A 139 -15.36 -11.81 -14.67
CA GLN A 139 -14.80 -10.84 -15.62
C GLN A 139 -13.34 -11.12 -16.01
N LEU A 140 -12.60 -11.85 -15.16
CA LEU A 140 -11.21 -12.25 -15.41
C LEU A 140 -11.06 -13.59 -16.14
N ALA A 141 -12.16 -14.31 -16.36
CA ALA A 141 -12.14 -15.61 -17.03
C ALA A 141 -11.52 -15.51 -18.43
N GLY A 142 -10.52 -16.34 -18.71
CA GLY A 142 -9.79 -16.36 -19.99
C GLY A 142 -8.84 -15.17 -20.23
N VAL A 143 -8.72 -14.22 -19.31
CA VAL A 143 -7.86 -13.03 -19.48
C VAL A 143 -6.45 -13.32 -18.97
N SER A 144 -5.46 -13.28 -19.87
CA SER A 144 -4.05 -13.49 -19.53
C SER A 144 -3.18 -12.25 -19.62
N ASP A 145 -3.58 -11.24 -20.41
CA ASP A 145 -2.83 -9.99 -20.56
C ASP A 145 -2.85 -9.16 -19.25
N PRO A 146 -1.68 -8.84 -18.67
CA PRO A 146 -1.58 -8.12 -17.39
C PRO A 146 -2.28 -6.75 -17.39
N GLU A 147 -2.13 -5.99 -18.48
CA GLU A 147 -2.73 -4.66 -18.61
C GLU A 147 -4.26 -4.74 -18.71
N ALA A 148 -4.79 -5.74 -19.43
CA ALA A 148 -6.21 -6.02 -19.46
C ALA A 148 -6.74 -6.42 -18.08
N LYS A 149 -6.03 -7.28 -17.33
CA LYS A 149 -6.40 -7.64 -15.95
C LYS A 149 -6.48 -6.41 -15.04
N ARG A 150 -5.46 -5.55 -15.08
CA ARG A 150 -5.41 -4.29 -14.31
C ARG A 150 -6.62 -3.41 -14.61
N LYS A 151 -6.94 -3.21 -15.89
CA LYS A 151 -8.11 -2.41 -16.34
C LYS A 151 -9.44 -3.02 -15.91
N ILE A 152 -9.60 -4.34 -16.05
CA ILE A 152 -10.83 -5.04 -15.65
C ILE A 152 -11.05 -4.90 -14.15
N ILE A 153 -10.04 -5.20 -13.33
CA ILE A 153 -10.15 -5.12 -11.87
C ILE A 153 -10.44 -3.68 -11.43
N GLY A 154 -9.73 -2.69 -12.00
CA GLY A 154 -9.97 -1.28 -11.70
C GLY A 154 -11.39 -0.83 -12.07
N ARG A 155 -11.87 -1.19 -13.26
CA ARG A 155 -13.24 -0.87 -13.70
C ARG A 155 -14.28 -1.52 -12.79
N GLU A 156 -14.15 -2.81 -12.52
CA GLU A 156 -15.14 -3.56 -11.74
C GLU A 156 -15.22 -3.05 -10.30
N PHE A 157 -14.09 -2.67 -9.72
CA PHE A 157 -14.05 -2.03 -8.41
C PHE A 157 -14.84 -0.72 -8.38
N VAL A 158 -14.68 0.12 -9.40
CA VAL A 158 -15.43 1.37 -9.52
C VAL A 158 -16.93 1.09 -9.66
N GLU A 159 -17.33 0.12 -10.48
CA GLU A 159 -18.76 -0.23 -10.65
C GLU A 159 -19.40 -0.72 -9.35
N VAL A 160 -18.75 -1.65 -8.64
CA VAL A 160 -19.25 -2.17 -7.36
C VAL A 160 -19.32 -1.07 -6.30
N PHE A 161 -18.27 -0.27 -6.18
CA PHE A 161 -18.24 0.84 -5.22
C PHE A 161 -19.30 1.89 -5.56
N LYS A 162 -19.48 2.23 -6.84
CA LYS A 162 -20.49 3.18 -7.31
C LYS A 162 -21.91 2.70 -7.01
N ALA A 163 -22.19 1.42 -7.25
CA ALA A 163 -23.48 0.82 -6.91
C ALA A 163 -23.78 0.95 -5.41
N GLN A 164 -22.77 0.69 -4.56
CA GLN A 164 -22.92 0.83 -3.11
C GLN A 164 -23.08 2.29 -2.68
N ALA A 165 -22.30 3.21 -3.25
CA ALA A 165 -22.41 4.64 -2.97
C ALA A 165 -23.79 5.19 -3.37
N LEU A 166 -24.30 4.81 -4.55
CA LEU A 166 -25.64 5.19 -5.01
C LEU A 166 -26.72 4.63 -4.08
N SER A 167 -26.60 3.37 -3.65
CA SER A 167 -27.52 2.80 -2.66
C SER A 167 -27.53 3.61 -1.37
N LEU A 168 -26.37 4.01 -0.86
CA LEU A 168 -26.24 4.84 0.34
C LEU A 168 -26.83 6.25 0.16
N THR A 169 -26.75 6.82 -1.04
CA THR A 169 -27.37 8.12 -1.34
C THR A 169 -28.89 8.05 -1.58
N ALA A 170 -29.40 6.90 -2.03
CA ALA A 170 -30.81 6.71 -2.39
C ALA A 170 -31.67 6.12 -1.27
N SER A 171 -31.09 5.27 -0.41
CA SER A 171 -31.78 4.75 0.77
C SER A 171 -31.81 5.82 1.85
N GLY A 172 -33.00 6.15 2.37
CA GLY A 172 -33.19 7.05 3.52
C GLY A 172 -32.67 6.49 4.85
N ALA A 173 -31.49 5.87 4.86
CA ALA A 173 -30.76 5.42 6.04
C ALA A 173 -30.20 6.61 6.85
N SER A 174 -30.05 7.77 6.20
CA SER A 174 -29.97 9.07 6.86
C SER A 174 -30.92 10.05 6.17
N SER A 175 -31.42 11.02 6.90
CA SER A 175 -32.28 12.09 6.38
C SER A 175 -31.55 13.07 5.44
N ILE A 176 -30.24 12.88 5.17
CA ILE A 176 -29.38 13.90 4.54
C ILE A 176 -28.68 13.38 3.27
N GLY A 177 -28.37 12.07 3.17
CA GLY A 177 -27.65 11.46 2.05
C GLY A 177 -26.19 11.92 1.95
N ALA A 178 -25.26 10.99 1.68
CA ALA A 178 -23.84 11.32 1.62
C ALA A 178 -23.54 12.47 0.65
N LYS A 179 -22.72 13.44 1.10
CA LYS A 179 -22.28 14.61 0.32
C LYS A 179 -20.79 14.60 0.00
N TRP A 180 -20.02 13.78 0.72
CA TRP A 180 -18.58 13.69 0.58
C TRP A 180 -18.13 12.27 0.21
N LEU A 181 -17.15 12.20 -0.69
CA LEU A 181 -16.31 11.03 -0.91
C LEU A 181 -14.93 11.31 -0.33
N ALA A 182 -14.56 10.54 0.69
CA ALA A 182 -13.23 10.61 1.27
C ALA A 182 -12.23 9.74 0.50
N GLN A 183 -10.98 10.19 0.43
CA GLN A 183 -9.87 9.48 -0.19
C GLN A 183 -8.61 9.59 0.68
N GLY A 184 -7.80 8.52 0.68
CA GLY A 184 -6.51 8.49 1.35
C GLY A 184 -5.37 9.08 0.51
N THR A 185 -5.65 10.10 -0.32
CA THR A 185 -4.65 10.75 -1.17
C THR A 185 -3.53 11.35 -0.32
N ILE A 186 -2.28 11.08 -0.66
CA ILE A 186 -1.10 11.57 0.06
C ILE A 186 -0.31 12.60 -0.76
N TYR A 187 0.62 13.31 -0.12
CA TYR A 187 1.36 14.41 -0.75
C TYR A 187 2.12 14.02 -2.03
N PRO A 188 2.77 12.84 -2.14
CA PRO A 188 3.34 12.37 -3.40
C PRO A 188 2.33 12.31 -4.56
N ASP A 189 1.08 11.91 -4.31
CA ASP A 189 0.04 11.83 -5.35
C ASP A 189 -0.37 13.23 -5.83
N VAL A 190 -0.37 14.21 -4.92
CA VAL A 190 -0.65 15.63 -5.24
C VAL A 190 0.46 16.22 -6.09
N ILE A 191 1.74 15.89 -5.82
CA ILE A 191 2.88 16.33 -6.64
C ILE A 191 2.80 15.73 -8.05
N GLU A 192 2.57 14.42 -8.15
CA GLU A 192 2.46 13.70 -9.43
C GLU A 192 1.32 14.27 -10.30
N SER A 193 0.16 14.55 -9.70
CA SER A 193 -0.99 15.12 -10.40
C SER A 193 -0.85 16.63 -10.68
N GLY A 194 -0.17 17.37 -9.81
CA GLY A 194 0.12 18.80 -10.00
C GLY A 194 1.06 19.08 -11.17
N GLY A 195 2.02 18.19 -11.43
CA GLY A 195 2.90 18.25 -12.60
C GLY A 195 2.17 18.05 -13.93
N ALA A 196 1.05 17.30 -13.94
CA ALA A 196 0.28 17.01 -15.14
C ALA A 196 -0.44 18.23 -15.75
N LYS A 197 -0.63 19.34 -14.99
CA LYS A 197 -1.13 20.60 -15.56
C LYS A 197 -0.14 21.25 -16.54
N ASN A 198 1.15 20.90 -16.47
CA ASN A 198 2.17 21.31 -17.44
C ASN A 198 2.56 20.11 -18.32
N LYS A 199 1.84 19.95 -19.44
CA LYS A 199 2.09 19.06 -20.61
C LYS A 199 3.26 18.06 -20.50
N LYS A 200 2.91 16.75 -20.57
CA LYS A 200 3.74 15.53 -20.75
C LYS A 200 4.08 14.68 -19.51
N ALA A 201 3.29 14.73 -18.43
CA ALA A 201 3.30 13.63 -17.48
C ALA A 201 2.34 12.53 -17.98
N VAL A 202 2.88 11.39 -18.41
CA VAL A 202 2.10 10.17 -18.65
C VAL A 202 1.36 9.86 -17.35
N VAL A 203 0.06 9.57 -17.43
CA VAL A 203 -0.81 9.27 -16.27
C VAL A 203 -0.40 7.91 -15.69
N ILE A 204 0.73 7.88 -15.00
CA ILE A 204 1.28 6.70 -14.31
C ILE A 204 0.63 6.68 -12.93
N LYS A 205 -0.63 6.23 -12.87
CA LYS A 205 -1.39 5.70 -11.70
C LYS A 205 -2.89 5.98 -11.90
N SER A 206 -3.52 5.20 -12.77
CA SER A 206 -4.98 5.16 -12.93
C SER A 206 -5.71 4.35 -11.85
N HIS A 207 -5.01 3.82 -10.84
CA HIS A 207 -5.54 2.80 -9.91
C HIS A 207 -5.82 3.30 -8.49
N HIS A 208 -5.40 4.53 -8.13
CA HIS A 208 -5.61 5.08 -6.79
C HIS A 208 -6.52 6.31 -6.77
N ASN A 209 -6.44 7.14 -7.81
CA ASN A 209 -7.41 8.21 -7.99
C ASN A 209 -8.61 7.63 -8.72
N VAL A 210 -9.75 7.61 -8.02
CA VAL A 210 -11.06 7.40 -8.64
C VAL A 210 -11.44 8.67 -9.42
N GLY A 211 -10.53 9.12 -10.30
CA GLY A 211 -10.55 10.40 -10.98
C GLY A 211 -11.76 10.47 -11.91
N GLY A 212 -12.77 11.19 -11.48
CA GLY A 212 -14.06 11.33 -12.16
C GLY A 212 -15.23 10.67 -11.43
N LEU A 213 -15.01 9.76 -10.49
CA LEU A 213 -16.09 9.18 -9.68
C LEU A 213 -16.81 10.20 -8.79
N PRO A 214 -16.14 11.15 -8.11
CA PRO A 214 -16.82 12.19 -7.34
C PRO A 214 -17.81 12.99 -8.20
N GLU A 215 -17.39 13.38 -9.41
CA GLU A 215 -18.23 14.13 -10.36
C GLU A 215 -19.42 13.28 -10.85
N GLN A 216 -19.19 12.00 -11.15
CA GLN A 216 -20.25 11.08 -11.55
C GLN A 216 -21.27 10.78 -10.44
N LEU A 217 -20.84 10.87 -9.17
CA LEU A 217 -21.69 10.66 -8.00
C LEU A 217 -22.29 11.96 -7.44
N GLY A 218 -21.86 13.13 -7.94
CA GLY A 218 -22.25 14.43 -7.39
C GLY A 218 -21.75 14.69 -5.96
N LEU A 219 -20.62 14.08 -5.58
CA LEU A 219 -20.02 14.16 -4.25
C LEU A 219 -18.83 15.13 -4.22
N LYS A 220 -18.66 15.84 -3.10
CA LYS A 220 -17.47 16.66 -2.80
C LYS A 220 -16.31 15.75 -2.36
N LEU A 221 -15.06 16.15 -2.60
CA LEU A 221 -13.88 15.37 -2.19
C LEU A 221 -13.36 15.78 -0.80
N LEU A 222 -13.04 14.79 0.03
CA LEU A 222 -12.37 14.98 1.33
C LEU A 222 -11.04 14.20 1.36
N GLU A 223 -9.91 14.90 1.37
CA GLU A 223 -8.56 14.31 1.29
C GLU A 223 -7.71 14.72 2.50
N PRO A 224 -7.91 14.12 3.68
CA PRO A 224 -7.31 14.61 4.92
C PRO A 224 -5.81 14.31 5.04
N LEU A 225 -5.26 13.43 4.20
CA LEU A 225 -3.85 13.03 4.22
C LEU A 225 -3.00 13.74 3.14
N ARG A 226 -3.60 14.67 2.40
CA ARG A 226 -3.00 15.27 1.19
C ARG A 226 -1.70 16.04 1.42
N GLU A 227 -1.39 16.40 2.67
CA GLU A 227 -0.19 17.14 3.07
C GLU A 227 0.91 16.24 3.65
N LEU A 228 0.66 14.93 3.75
CA LEU A 228 1.54 13.98 4.44
C LEU A 228 2.29 13.06 3.47
N PHE A 229 3.51 12.71 3.83
CA PHE A 229 4.28 11.61 3.26
C PHE A 229 3.89 10.25 3.87
N LYS A 230 4.38 9.18 3.27
CA LYS A 230 3.96 7.81 3.60
C LYS A 230 4.40 7.37 5.00
N ASP A 231 5.60 7.78 5.41
CA ASP A 231 6.15 7.62 6.76
C ASP A 231 5.32 8.38 7.80
N GLU A 232 4.97 9.64 7.53
CA GLU A 232 4.10 10.46 8.38
C GLU A 232 2.71 9.84 8.53
N VAL A 233 2.13 9.32 7.45
CA VAL A 233 0.86 8.57 7.51
C VAL A 233 0.98 7.34 8.39
N ARG A 234 2.12 6.64 8.39
CA ARG A 234 2.32 5.50 9.29
C ARG A 234 2.42 5.94 10.75
N GLU A 235 3.15 7.00 11.04
CA GLU A 235 3.24 7.54 12.40
C GLU A 235 1.87 8.02 12.90
N LEU A 236 1.12 8.72 12.05
CA LEU A 236 -0.24 9.16 12.31
C LEU A 236 -1.17 7.97 12.61
N GLY A 237 -1.08 6.88 11.83
CA GLY A 237 -1.86 5.67 12.07
C GLY A 237 -1.63 5.08 13.46
N VAL A 238 -0.38 4.99 13.90
CA VAL A 238 -0.05 4.51 15.25
C VAL A 238 -0.55 5.49 16.32
N ALA A 239 -0.38 6.79 16.12
CA ALA A 239 -0.87 7.82 17.04
C ALA A 239 -2.41 7.83 17.17
N LEU A 240 -3.13 7.41 16.13
CA LEU A 240 -4.58 7.19 16.14
C LEU A 240 -5.00 5.89 16.86
N GLY A 241 -4.04 5.05 17.27
CA GLY A 241 -4.30 3.79 17.97
C GLY A 241 -4.44 2.57 17.06
N LEU A 242 -4.10 2.69 15.76
CA LEU A 242 -4.10 1.53 14.87
C LEU A 242 -2.96 0.57 15.23
N PRO A 243 -3.17 -0.76 15.11
CA PRO A 243 -2.13 -1.74 15.41
C PRO A 243 -0.89 -1.54 14.54
N TYR A 244 0.30 -1.56 15.16
CA TYR A 244 1.57 -1.35 14.46
C TYR A 244 1.73 -2.26 13.23
N HIS A 245 1.43 -3.56 13.35
CA HIS A 245 1.57 -4.52 12.25
C HIS A 245 0.64 -4.22 11.06
N MET A 246 -0.49 -3.53 11.28
CA MET A 246 -1.38 -3.11 10.21
C MET A 246 -0.84 -1.86 9.52
N VAL A 247 -0.28 -0.93 10.28
CA VAL A 247 0.24 0.33 9.74
C VAL A 247 1.59 0.14 9.04
N TYR A 248 2.44 -0.73 9.59
CA TYR A 248 3.77 -1.07 9.07
C TYR A 248 3.77 -2.29 8.15
N ARG A 249 2.60 -2.69 7.64
CA ARG A 249 2.52 -3.74 6.63
C ARG A 249 3.16 -3.33 5.31
N HIS A 250 3.64 -4.31 4.57
CA HIS A 250 4.10 -4.13 3.19
C HIS A 250 2.98 -3.62 2.29
N PRO A 251 3.31 -2.79 1.27
CA PRO A 251 2.33 -2.35 0.29
C PRO A 251 1.73 -3.54 -0.45
N PHE A 252 0.42 -3.45 -0.71
CA PHE A 252 -0.34 -4.43 -1.46
C PHE A 252 -0.92 -3.74 -2.71
N PRO A 253 -0.71 -4.30 -3.93
CA PRO A 253 -1.14 -3.64 -5.16
C PRO A 253 -2.67 -3.56 -5.22
N GLY A 254 -3.21 -2.51 -5.86
CA GLY A 254 -4.66 -2.34 -6.05
C GLY A 254 -5.34 -3.55 -6.70
N PRO A 255 -4.78 -4.13 -7.79
CA PRO A 255 -5.27 -5.38 -8.37
C PRO A 255 -5.08 -6.64 -7.51
N GLY A 256 -4.43 -6.52 -6.35
CA GLY A 256 -4.14 -7.59 -5.41
C GLY A 256 -3.41 -8.77 -6.02
N LEU A 257 -3.89 -9.99 -5.74
CA LEU A 257 -3.34 -11.22 -6.30
C LEU A 257 -3.51 -11.32 -7.82
N GLY A 258 -4.33 -10.47 -8.46
CA GLY A 258 -4.54 -10.50 -9.92
C GLY A 258 -3.27 -10.25 -10.75
N VAL A 259 -2.28 -9.57 -10.18
CA VAL A 259 -0.94 -9.35 -10.77
C VAL A 259 0.15 -10.24 -10.17
N ARG A 260 -0.24 -11.16 -9.28
CA ARG A 260 0.65 -12.17 -8.68
C ARG A 260 0.31 -13.59 -9.13
N ILE A 261 -0.74 -13.74 -9.92
CA ILE A 261 -1.11 -14.97 -10.61
C ILE A 261 -0.84 -14.72 -12.09
N LEU A 262 0.23 -15.32 -12.61
CA LEU A 262 0.62 -15.08 -14.00
C LEU A 262 -0.41 -15.64 -14.96
N GLY A 263 -0.77 -14.85 -15.97
CA GLY A 263 -1.81 -15.23 -16.93
C GLY A 263 -3.20 -15.23 -16.31
N GLU A 264 -3.99 -16.28 -16.60
CA GLU A 264 -5.40 -16.36 -16.21
C GLU A 264 -5.58 -16.50 -14.68
N VAL A 265 -6.44 -15.64 -14.12
CA VAL A 265 -6.76 -15.64 -12.69
C VAL A 265 -7.95 -16.55 -12.41
N LYS A 266 -7.78 -17.52 -11.50
CA LYS A 266 -8.84 -18.44 -11.05
C LYS A 266 -8.90 -18.48 -9.53
N LYS A 267 -10.08 -18.80 -9.00
CA LYS A 267 -10.29 -19.03 -7.56
C LYS A 267 -9.31 -20.07 -7.00
N GLU A 268 -9.15 -21.19 -7.71
CA GLU A 268 -8.21 -22.25 -7.34
C GLU A 268 -6.79 -21.71 -7.15
N TYR A 269 -6.30 -20.90 -8.11
CA TYR A 269 -4.95 -20.36 -8.06
C TYR A 269 -4.80 -19.32 -6.95
N ALA A 270 -5.81 -18.47 -6.76
CA ALA A 270 -5.83 -17.49 -5.68
C ALA A 270 -5.82 -18.17 -4.30
N ASP A 271 -6.56 -19.26 -4.13
CA ASP A 271 -6.61 -20.00 -2.86
C ASP A 271 -5.29 -20.72 -2.56
N LEU A 272 -4.63 -21.31 -3.57
CA LEU A 272 -3.26 -21.85 -3.43
C LEU A 272 -2.26 -20.75 -3.07
N LEU A 273 -2.31 -19.63 -3.79
CA LEU A 273 -1.38 -18.52 -3.61
C LEU A 273 -1.52 -17.88 -2.23
N ARG A 274 -2.76 -17.67 -1.73
CA ARG A 274 -3.02 -17.16 -0.37
C ARG A 274 -2.34 -17.99 0.70
N ARG A 275 -2.41 -19.32 0.59
CA ARG A 275 -1.82 -20.24 1.57
C ARG A 275 -0.30 -20.21 1.52
N ALA A 276 0.28 -20.22 0.31
CA ALA A 276 1.72 -20.11 0.13
C ALA A 276 2.28 -18.77 0.64
N ASP A 277 1.59 -17.67 0.29
CA ASP A 277 1.94 -16.32 0.74
C ASP A 277 1.84 -16.19 2.26
N ALA A 278 0.78 -16.72 2.89
CA ALA A 278 0.64 -16.71 4.34
C ALA A 278 1.82 -17.40 5.05
N ILE A 279 2.25 -18.57 4.57
CA ILE A 279 3.43 -19.28 5.12
C ILE A 279 4.69 -18.43 4.96
N PHE A 280 4.89 -17.81 3.79
CA PHE A 280 6.08 -16.99 3.55
C PHE A 280 6.14 -15.78 4.49
N ILE A 281 5.02 -15.06 4.61
CA ILE A 281 4.91 -13.89 5.50
C ILE A 281 5.06 -14.29 6.98
N GLU A 282 4.47 -15.42 7.39
CA GLU A 282 4.61 -15.95 8.75
C GLU A 282 6.08 -16.20 9.09
N GLU A 283 6.82 -16.89 8.21
CA GLU A 283 8.24 -17.18 8.43
C GLU A 283 9.13 -15.93 8.39
N LEU A 284 8.82 -14.95 7.54
CA LEU A 284 9.52 -13.65 7.56
C LEU A 284 9.34 -12.91 8.89
N ASN A 285 8.17 -13.03 9.52
CA ASN A 285 7.92 -12.44 10.83
C ASN A 285 8.58 -13.22 11.98
N ASN A 286 8.70 -14.53 11.84
CA ASN A 286 9.29 -15.39 12.88
C ASN A 286 10.82 -15.43 12.83
N PHE A 287 11.42 -15.15 11.67
CA PHE A 287 12.87 -15.20 11.50
C PHE A 287 13.50 -13.84 11.82
N VAL A 288 14.33 -13.80 12.85
CA VAL A 288 15.04 -12.60 13.31
C VAL A 288 16.47 -12.62 12.79
N ASP A 289 16.92 -11.49 12.26
CA ASP A 289 18.31 -11.26 11.94
C ASP A 289 19.10 -10.90 13.21
N GLU A 290 20.16 -11.66 13.48
CA GLU A 290 20.93 -11.51 14.72
C GLU A 290 21.70 -10.18 14.79
N ALA A 291 22.10 -9.63 13.65
CA ALA A 291 22.88 -8.40 13.60
C ALA A 291 22.04 -7.15 13.91
N THR A 292 20.78 -7.14 13.45
CA THR A 292 19.88 -5.99 13.59
C THR A 292 18.84 -6.17 14.70
N GLY A 293 18.59 -7.40 15.15
CA GLY A 293 17.51 -7.75 16.08
C GLY A 293 16.11 -7.59 15.49
N LYS A 294 16.00 -7.40 14.17
CA LYS A 294 14.73 -7.18 13.45
C LYS A 294 14.30 -8.44 12.73
N THR A 295 13.00 -8.58 12.50
CA THR A 295 12.48 -9.69 11.68
C THR A 295 12.80 -9.43 10.20
N TRP A 296 12.89 -10.49 9.40
CA TRP A 296 13.07 -10.34 7.94
C TRP A 296 11.88 -9.66 7.26
N TYR A 297 10.70 -9.69 7.87
CA TYR A 297 9.57 -8.87 7.42
C TYR A 297 9.87 -7.37 7.56
N GLN A 298 10.45 -6.94 8.68
CA GLN A 298 10.83 -5.54 8.91
C GLN A 298 12.03 -5.10 8.07
N LEU A 299 12.93 -6.02 7.75
CA LEU A 299 14.12 -5.75 6.94
C LEU A 299 13.83 -5.66 5.43
N THR A 300 12.65 -6.12 5.00
CA THR A 300 12.24 -6.09 3.59
C THR A 300 11.20 -4.98 3.37
N SER A 301 11.31 -4.28 2.24
CA SER A 301 10.36 -3.22 1.88
C SER A 301 9.06 -3.78 1.31
N GLN A 302 9.16 -4.94 0.65
CA GLN A 302 8.01 -5.72 0.17
C GLN A 302 8.41 -7.19 0.04
N ALA A 303 7.54 -8.09 0.47
CA ALA A 303 7.67 -9.53 0.26
C ALA A 303 6.31 -10.16 -0.07
N PHE A 304 6.31 -11.13 -0.99
CA PHE A 304 5.12 -11.85 -1.42
C PHE A 304 5.46 -13.09 -2.23
N THR A 305 4.45 -13.92 -2.49
CA THR A 305 4.53 -15.06 -3.39
C THR A 305 3.86 -14.76 -4.73
N VAL A 306 4.39 -15.34 -5.81
CA VAL A 306 3.85 -15.32 -7.18
C VAL A 306 3.49 -16.74 -7.59
N PHE A 307 2.30 -16.93 -8.17
CA PHE A 307 1.84 -18.21 -8.71
C PHE A 307 2.24 -18.35 -10.19
N LEU A 308 2.95 -19.44 -10.52
CA LEU A 308 3.35 -19.74 -11.89
C LEU A 308 2.47 -20.89 -12.43
N PRO A 309 1.74 -20.69 -13.54
CA PRO A 309 0.86 -21.71 -14.13
C PRO A 309 1.65 -22.77 -14.93
N VAL A 310 2.81 -23.18 -14.42
CA VAL A 310 3.64 -24.25 -14.97
C VAL A 310 3.64 -25.42 -14.00
N LYS A 311 3.64 -26.64 -14.54
CA LYS A 311 3.66 -27.87 -13.74
C LYS A 311 5.09 -28.37 -13.57
N SER A 312 5.36 -28.94 -12.40
CA SER A 312 6.64 -29.59 -12.11
C SER A 312 6.46 -30.99 -11.58
N VAL A 313 7.42 -31.86 -11.87
CA VAL A 313 7.45 -33.20 -11.31
C VAL A 313 7.97 -33.16 -9.87
N GLY A 314 7.32 -33.90 -8.98
CA GLY A 314 7.74 -34.09 -7.60
C GLY A 314 7.52 -35.54 -7.15
N VAL A 315 8.09 -35.87 -6.01
CA VAL A 315 7.81 -37.12 -5.28
C VAL A 315 7.33 -36.72 -3.90
N MET A 316 6.05 -36.96 -3.62
CA MET A 316 5.43 -36.67 -2.33
C MET A 316 4.79 -37.95 -1.80
N GLY A 317 5.27 -38.45 -0.66
CA GLY A 317 4.98 -39.83 -0.23
C GLY A 317 5.57 -40.85 -1.20
N ASP A 318 4.80 -41.89 -1.53
CA ASP A 318 5.22 -42.96 -2.45
C ASP A 318 4.83 -42.71 -3.92
N GLY A 319 4.23 -41.54 -4.23
CA GLY A 319 3.68 -41.22 -5.55
C GLY A 319 4.41 -40.09 -6.28
N ARG A 320 4.40 -40.15 -7.62
CA ARG A 320 4.78 -39.01 -8.48
C ARG A 320 3.67 -37.98 -8.51
N THR A 321 4.03 -36.70 -8.40
CA THR A 321 3.10 -35.57 -8.45
C THR A 321 3.45 -34.62 -9.59
N TYR A 322 2.42 -33.94 -10.10
CA TYR A 322 2.54 -32.93 -11.17
C TYR A 322 1.76 -31.68 -10.75
N ASP A 323 2.41 -30.87 -9.92
CA ASP A 323 1.80 -29.72 -9.25
C ASP A 323 2.43 -28.40 -9.67
N TYR A 324 1.84 -27.29 -9.22
CA TYR A 324 2.25 -25.95 -9.63
C TYR A 324 3.54 -25.49 -8.94
N VAL A 325 4.11 -24.43 -9.50
CA VAL A 325 5.31 -23.76 -8.99
C VAL A 325 4.91 -22.40 -8.41
N VAL A 326 5.55 -22.01 -7.31
CA VAL A 326 5.48 -20.64 -6.80
C VAL A 326 6.86 -20.02 -6.71
N ALA A 327 6.94 -18.70 -6.92
CA ALA A 327 8.14 -17.92 -6.73
C ALA A 327 7.98 -17.01 -5.50
N LEU A 328 8.94 -17.05 -4.60
CA LEU A 328 9.07 -16.11 -3.50
C LEU A 328 9.76 -14.84 -4.04
N ARG A 329 9.22 -13.67 -3.70
CA ARG A 329 9.79 -12.36 -4.05
C ARG A 329 9.94 -11.55 -2.78
N ALA A 330 11.15 -11.08 -2.49
CA ALA A 330 11.41 -10.14 -1.41
C ALA A 330 12.45 -9.11 -1.86
N VAL A 331 12.20 -7.84 -1.57
CA VAL A 331 13.06 -6.74 -2.02
C VAL A 331 13.39 -5.77 -0.89
N GLN A 332 14.55 -5.14 -0.99
CA GLN A 332 14.98 -4.03 -0.15
C GLN A 332 15.15 -2.79 -1.03
N THR A 333 14.56 -1.68 -0.58
CA THR A 333 14.61 -0.41 -1.32
C THR A 333 14.44 0.78 -0.38
N SER A 334 15.12 1.88 -0.72
CA SER A 334 14.97 3.18 -0.08
C SER A 334 13.92 4.08 -0.74
N ASP A 335 13.62 3.89 -2.05
CA ASP A 335 12.80 4.82 -2.84
C ASP A 335 11.80 4.15 -3.80
N PHE A 336 11.76 2.81 -3.83
CA PHE A 336 11.03 1.98 -4.80
C PHE A 336 11.34 2.23 -6.29
N MET A 337 12.26 3.15 -6.62
CA MET A 337 12.74 3.41 -7.98
C MET A 337 13.87 2.44 -8.34
N THR A 338 14.73 2.14 -7.38
CA THR A 338 15.68 1.03 -7.43
C THR A 338 15.39 0.07 -6.28
N ALA A 339 15.53 -1.23 -6.51
CA ALA A 339 15.31 -2.22 -5.46
C ALA A 339 16.22 -3.43 -5.68
N ASP A 340 16.90 -3.87 -4.63
CA ASP A 340 17.64 -5.12 -4.68
C ASP A 340 16.79 -6.26 -4.14
N TRP A 341 17.03 -7.49 -4.60
CA TRP A 341 16.40 -8.66 -3.99
C TRP A 341 17.02 -8.88 -2.61
N ALA A 342 16.22 -9.30 -1.63
CA ALA A 342 16.70 -9.46 -0.27
C ALA A 342 17.59 -10.71 -0.15
N GLU A 343 18.76 -10.60 0.46
CA GLU A 343 19.63 -11.75 0.73
C GLU A 343 19.10 -12.59 1.90
N LEU A 344 17.93 -13.22 1.71
CA LEU A 344 17.27 -14.01 2.74
C LEU A 344 18.17 -15.19 3.17
N PRO A 345 18.27 -15.49 4.48
CA PRO A 345 19.10 -16.59 4.96
C PRO A 345 18.68 -17.91 4.33
N TYR A 346 19.63 -18.74 3.90
CA TYR A 346 19.33 -20.05 3.33
C TYR A 346 18.48 -20.93 4.26
N ALA A 347 18.63 -20.81 5.58
CA ALA A 347 17.81 -21.50 6.55
C ALA A 347 16.33 -21.07 6.49
N LEU A 348 16.06 -19.78 6.31
CA LEU A 348 14.71 -19.25 6.11
C LEU A 348 14.11 -19.77 4.81
N LEU A 349 14.84 -19.66 3.68
CA LEU A 349 14.39 -20.16 2.38
C LEU A 349 14.08 -21.66 2.42
N LYS A 350 14.94 -22.46 3.06
CA LYS A 350 14.75 -23.90 3.25
C LYS A 350 13.47 -24.21 4.03
N LYS A 351 13.21 -23.47 5.12
CA LYS A 351 12.03 -23.66 5.96
C LYS A 351 10.75 -23.30 5.21
N VAL A 352 10.71 -22.14 4.56
CA VAL A 352 9.57 -21.69 3.75
C VAL A 352 9.28 -22.68 2.62
N SER A 353 10.31 -23.08 1.86
CA SER A 353 10.17 -24.05 0.77
C SER A 353 9.59 -25.38 1.27
N SER A 354 10.11 -25.90 2.38
CA SER A 354 9.63 -27.16 2.98
C SER A 354 8.17 -27.06 3.44
N ARG A 355 7.80 -25.96 4.11
CA ARG A 355 6.42 -25.75 4.60
C ARG A 355 5.43 -25.62 3.45
N ILE A 356 5.73 -24.79 2.45
CA ILE A 356 4.82 -24.60 1.29
C ILE A 356 4.56 -25.93 0.57
N ILE A 357 5.61 -26.71 0.28
CA ILE A 357 5.48 -27.99 -0.44
C ILE A 357 4.67 -29.01 0.37
N ASN A 358 4.88 -29.08 1.68
CA ASN A 358 4.23 -30.09 2.53
C ASN A 358 2.79 -29.71 2.95
N GLU A 359 2.52 -28.42 3.14
CA GLU A 359 1.25 -27.93 3.70
C GLU A 359 0.24 -27.54 2.59
N VAL A 360 0.71 -27.09 1.43
CA VAL A 360 -0.14 -26.55 0.35
C VAL A 360 -0.27 -27.57 -0.79
N ARG A 361 -1.23 -28.49 -0.65
CA ARG A 361 -1.60 -29.45 -1.71
C ARG A 361 -1.90 -28.71 -3.02
N GLY A 362 -1.20 -29.06 -4.09
CA GLY A 362 -1.28 -28.37 -5.39
C GLY A 362 -0.02 -27.57 -5.75
N ILE A 363 0.95 -27.44 -4.82
CA ILE A 363 2.28 -26.86 -5.06
C ILE A 363 3.34 -27.89 -4.67
N ASN A 364 4.30 -28.16 -5.56
CA ASN A 364 5.41 -29.08 -5.27
C ASN A 364 6.80 -28.50 -5.56
N ARG A 365 6.86 -27.21 -5.92
CA ARG A 365 8.11 -26.52 -6.18
C ARG A 365 8.02 -25.05 -5.79
N VAL A 366 9.09 -24.59 -5.14
CA VAL A 366 9.25 -23.22 -4.69
C VAL A 366 10.58 -22.69 -5.26
N THR A 367 10.55 -21.50 -5.83
CA THR A 367 11.73 -20.77 -6.31
C THR A 367 11.87 -19.44 -5.57
N TYR A 368 13.02 -18.77 -5.70
CA TYR A 368 13.26 -17.43 -5.16
C TYR A 368 13.74 -16.52 -6.28
N ASP A 369 13.16 -15.32 -6.40
CA ASP A 369 13.51 -14.35 -7.42
C ASP A 369 14.74 -13.53 -7.01
N VAL A 370 15.84 -13.72 -7.74
CA VAL A 370 17.15 -13.07 -7.54
C VAL A 370 17.42 -11.96 -8.56
N SER A 371 16.35 -11.32 -9.07
CA SER A 371 16.44 -10.25 -10.06
C SER A 371 16.26 -8.87 -9.42
N SER A 372 17.27 -8.01 -9.48
CA SER A 372 17.18 -6.62 -9.00
C SER A 372 16.37 -5.75 -9.96
N LYS A 373 15.87 -4.62 -9.46
CA LYS A 373 15.26 -3.53 -10.24
C LYS A 373 16.26 -2.38 -10.33
N PRO A 374 16.78 -2.05 -11.54
CA PRO A 374 16.69 -2.75 -12.83
C PRO A 374 17.58 -4.03 -12.90
N PRO A 375 17.41 -4.93 -13.90
CA PRO A 375 16.57 -4.82 -15.10
C PRO A 375 15.12 -5.29 -14.93
N ALA A 376 14.78 -5.95 -13.83
CA ALA A 376 13.42 -6.44 -13.57
C ALA A 376 12.55 -5.37 -12.90
N THR A 377 11.30 -5.72 -12.61
CA THR A 377 10.39 -4.96 -11.75
C THR A 377 10.19 -5.69 -10.40
N ILE A 378 9.51 -5.04 -9.44
CA ILE A 378 9.23 -5.68 -8.14
C ILE A 378 8.14 -6.74 -8.30
N GLU A 379 6.97 -6.35 -8.80
CA GLU A 379 5.89 -7.24 -9.22
C GLU A 379 6.23 -7.87 -10.59
N TRP A 380 5.69 -9.06 -10.88
CA TRP A 380 5.96 -9.80 -12.12
C TRP A 380 5.03 -9.41 -13.29
N GLU A 381 3.93 -8.72 -12.98
CA GLU A 381 2.90 -8.23 -13.91
C GLU A 381 2.35 -6.87 -13.46
#